data_AF-A0A9D0TDR6-F1
#
_entry.id   AF-A0A9D0TDR6-F1
#
_cell.length_a   1.000
_cell.length_b   1.000
_cell.length_c   1.000
_cell.angle_alpha   90.00
_cell.angle_beta   90.00
_cell.angle_gamma   90.00
#
_symmetry.space_group_name_H-M   'P 1'
#
loop_
_entity.id
_entity.type
_entity.pdbx_description
1 polymer ?
#
loop_
_entity_poly.entity_id
_entity_poly.type
_entity_poly.pdbx_seq_one_letter_code
_entity_poly.pdbx_strand_id
1 'polypeptide(L)'
;MLAEPFDGQTVVVTHHAPSSQSVHPRYARDLLTRAFASNLEHLMAGDRAAAWVHGHMHESFDYKVHGTRVVCNPRGYAPEALNPDFRPDWIIGI
;
A
#
# COMPACT_ATOMS: atom_id res chain seq x y z
N MET A 1 18.47 -3.52 7.08
CA MET A 1 17.07 -3.91 7.45
C MET A 1 16.28 -2.66 7.83
N LEU A 2 14.94 -2.67 7.84
CA LEU A 2 14.13 -1.48 8.16
C LEU A 2 14.40 -0.88 9.56
N ALA A 3 14.96 -1.67 10.49
CA ALA A 3 15.36 -1.20 11.81
C ALA A 3 16.74 -0.52 11.84
N GLU A 4 17.53 -0.62 10.77
CA GLU A 4 18.82 0.04 10.66
C GLU A 4 18.60 1.50 10.24
N PRO A 5 19.20 2.48 10.95
CA PRO A 5 19.09 3.89 10.59
C PRO A 5 19.61 4.16 9.18
N PHE A 6 18.94 5.08 8.49
CA PHE A 6 19.36 5.63 7.21
C PHE A 6 19.32 7.16 7.29
N ASP A 7 20.35 7.83 6.80
CA ASP A 7 20.42 9.29 6.75
C ASP A 7 19.60 9.81 5.55
N GLY A 8 18.28 9.78 5.70
CA GLY A 8 17.32 10.18 4.67
C GLY A 8 15.94 9.53 4.86
N GLN A 9 15.05 9.77 3.90
CA GLN A 9 13.73 9.15 3.89
C GLN A 9 13.80 7.71 3.39
N THR A 10 13.17 6.80 4.11
CA THR A 10 13.00 5.40 3.69
C THR A 10 11.63 5.20 3.05
N VAL A 11 11.61 4.51 1.90
CA VAL A 11 10.40 4.06 1.22
C VAL A 11 10.38 2.54 1.19
N VAL A 12 9.25 1.95 1.53
CA VAL A 12 9.02 0.50 1.46
C VAL A 12 8.16 0.19 0.23
N VAL A 13 8.52 -0.85 -0.52
CA VAL A 13 7.77 -1.32 -1.68
C VAL A 13 7.47 -2.80 -1.54
N THR A 14 6.20 -3.16 -1.62
CA THR A 14 5.74 -4.57 -1.56
C THR A 14 4.73 -4.85 -2.65
N HIS A 15 4.48 -6.12 -2.98
CA HIS A 15 3.37 -6.46 -3.86
C HIS A 15 2.04 -6.47 -3.08
N HIS A 16 1.96 -7.23 -1.99
CA HIS A 16 0.80 -7.33 -1.11
C HIS A 16 0.65 -6.12 -0.19
N ALA A 17 -0.56 -5.88 0.31
CA ALA A 17 -0.83 -4.74 1.16
C ALA A 17 -0.28 -4.94 2.59
N PRO A 18 0.23 -3.86 3.20
CA PRO A 18 0.79 -3.89 4.55
C PRO A 18 -0.24 -3.64 5.66
N SER A 19 -1.51 -3.43 5.30
CA SER A 19 -2.61 -3.20 6.22
C SER A 19 -3.93 -3.66 5.61
N SER A 20 -4.87 -4.05 6.48
CA SER A 20 -6.26 -4.33 6.10
C SER A 20 -7.02 -3.08 5.63
N GLN A 21 -6.48 -1.87 5.87
CA GLN A 21 -7.05 -0.63 5.34
C GLN A 21 -7.00 -0.55 3.80
N SER A 22 -6.13 -1.34 3.15
CA SER A 22 -6.12 -1.49 1.69
C SER A 22 -7.06 -2.58 1.18
N VAL A 23 -7.96 -3.11 2.02
CA VAL A 23 -8.93 -4.13 1.61
C VAL A 23 -10.28 -3.45 1.38
N HIS A 24 -10.82 -3.59 0.18
CA HIS A 24 -12.17 -3.10 -0.11
C HIS A 24 -13.19 -3.70 0.88
N PRO A 25 -14.16 -2.93 1.41
CA PRO A 25 -15.15 -3.43 2.35
C PRO A 25 -15.89 -4.69 1.90
N ARG A 26 -16.08 -4.86 0.58
CA ARG A 26 -16.71 -6.06 -0.02
C ARG A 26 -15.97 -7.37 0.29
N TYR A 27 -14.67 -7.30 0.55
CA TYR A 27 -13.82 -8.45 0.85
C TYR A 27 -13.44 -8.54 2.33
N ALA A 28 -13.90 -7.64 3.19
CA ALA A 28 -13.45 -7.57 4.60
C ALA A 28 -13.68 -8.86 5.42
N ARG A 29 -14.58 -9.74 4.97
CA ARG A 29 -14.90 -11.02 5.62
C ARG A 29 -14.47 -12.25 4.79
N ASP A 30 -13.80 -12.04 3.66
CA ASP A 30 -13.30 -13.13 2.84
C ASP A 30 -12.10 -13.79 3.54
N LEU A 31 -12.10 -15.12 3.62
CA LEU A 31 -11.01 -15.88 4.21
C LEU A 31 -9.70 -15.71 3.44
N LEU A 32 -9.79 -15.46 2.12
CA LEU A 32 -8.63 -15.26 1.25
C LEU A 32 -7.97 -13.89 1.43
N THR A 33 -8.65 -12.90 2.02
CA THR A 33 -8.08 -11.56 2.24
C THR A 33 -6.74 -11.59 2.98
N ARG A 34 -6.56 -12.56 3.88
CA ARG A 34 -5.32 -12.74 4.64
C ARG A 34 -4.11 -13.13 3.79
N ALA A 35 -4.34 -13.66 2.58
CA ALA A 35 -3.27 -13.91 1.62
C ALA A 35 -2.83 -12.62 0.90
N PHE A 36 -3.64 -11.56 0.93
CA PHE A 36 -3.46 -10.34 0.14
C PHE A 36 -3.04 -9.14 0.99
N ALA A 37 -3.46 -9.10 2.26
CA ALA A 37 -3.12 -8.07 3.22
C ALA A 37 -2.58 -8.68 4.52
N SER A 38 -1.38 -8.26 4.92
CA SER A 38 -0.75 -8.62 6.18
C SER A 38 -0.83 -7.43 7.15
N ASN A 39 -1.00 -7.66 8.44
CA ASN A 39 -0.91 -6.59 9.43
C ASN A 39 0.57 -6.26 9.71
N LEU A 40 1.13 -5.33 8.95
CA LEU A 40 2.52 -4.85 9.06
C LEU A 40 2.59 -3.41 9.61
N GLU A 41 1.49 -2.88 10.14
CA GLU A 41 1.42 -1.51 10.66
C GLU A 41 2.46 -1.25 11.76
N HIS A 42 2.84 -2.26 12.54
CA HIS A 42 3.89 -2.16 13.56
C HIS A 42 5.30 -1.88 13.02
N LEU A 43 5.53 -2.09 11.72
CA LEU A 43 6.77 -1.73 11.04
C LEU A 43 6.76 -0.28 10.56
N MET A 44 5.60 0.37 10.60
CA MET A 44 5.41 1.75 10.17
C MET A 44 5.66 2.71 11.33
N ALA A 45 6.38 3.77 11.00
CA ALA A 45 6.54 4.98 11.79
C ALA A 45 7.08 6.01 10.80
N GLY A 46 6.51 7.22 10.73
CA GLY A 46 6.85 8.18 9.66
C GLY A 46 8.35 8.52 9.55
N ASP A 47 9.10 8.40 10.64
CA ASP A 47 10.56 8.54 10.73
C ASP A 47 11.32 7.28 10.27
N ARG A 48 10.74 6.10 10.40
CA ARG A 48 11.29 4.82 9.92
C ARG A 48 10.92 4.50 8.46
N ALA A 49 9.72 4.88 8.04
CA ALA A 49 9.19 4.70 6.70
C ALA A 49 8.29 5.89 6.37
N ALA A 50 8.76 6.78 5.49
CA ALA A 50 7.99 7.93 5.05
C ALA A 50 6.80 7.49 4.17
N ALA A 51 7.03 6.48 3.31
CA ALA A 51 6.00 5.92 2.45
C ALA A 51 6.09 4.39 2.31
N TRP A 52 4.94 3.78 2.04
CA TRP A 52 4.78 2.37 1.71
C TRP A 52 3.94 2.22 0.43
N VAL A 53 4.56 1.79 -0.66
CA VAL A 53 3.88 1.56 -1.93
C VAL A 53 3.57 0.08 -2.09
N HIS A 54 2.32 -0.25 -2.43
CA HIS A 54 1.92 -1.63 -2.71
C HIS A 54 0.99 -1.76 -3.93
N GLY A 55 0.72 -2.99 -4.33
CA GLY A 55 -0.18 -3.34 -5.43
C GLY A 55 -1.25 -4.33 -4.98
N HIS A 56 -1.51 -5.31 -5.86
CA HIS A 56 -2.35 -6.50 -5.67
C HIS A 56 -3.86 -6.26 -5.50
N MET A 57 -4.28 -5.14 -4.89
CA MET A 57 -5.69 -4.93 -4.54
C MET A 57 -6.58 -4.52 -5.72
N HIS A 58 -5.97 -4.10 -6.82
CA HIS A 58 -6.65 -3.70 -8.07
C HIS A 58 -7.62 -2.52 -7.93
N GLU A 59 -7.58 -1.86 -6.77
CA GLU A 59 -8.26 -0.63 -6.42
C GLU A 59 -7.20 0.34 -5.87
N SER A 60 -7.44 1.65 -6.04
CA SER A 60 -6.52 2.69 -5.58
C SER A 60 -6.70 2.99 -4.09
N PHE A 61 -5.60 3.16 -3.37
CA PHE A 61 -5.59 3.51 -1.95
C PHE A 61 -4.55 4.61 -1.68
N ASP A 62 -4.88 5.58 -0.82
CA ASP A 62 -3.97 6.62 -0.33
C ASP A 62 -4.40 7.02 1.09
N TYR A 63 -3.65 6.57 2.09
CA TYR A 63 -3.95 6.81 3.50
C TYR A 63 -2.67 6.88 4.34
N LYS A 64 -2.82 7.12 5.66
CA LYS A 64 -1.69 7.18 6.59
C LYS A 64 -1.87 6.21 7.75
N VAL A 65 -0.77 5.58 8.14
CA VAL A 65 -0.65 4.74 9.34
C VAL A 65 0.60 5.16 10.08
N HIS A 66 0.45 5.59 11.35
CA HIS A 66 1.56 6.03 12.20
C HIS A 66 2.53 7.04 11.54
N GLY A 67 2.00 7.91 10.67
CA GLY A 67 2.78 8.90 9.92
C GLY A 67 3.33 8.42 8.57
N THR A 68 3.41 7.11 8.32
CA THR A 68 3.76 6.53 7.02
C THR A 68 2.60 6.69 6.03
N ARG A 69 2.87 7.21 4.83
CA ARG A 69 1.88 7.27 3.74
C ARG A 69 1.81 5.94 3.00
N VAL A 70 0.66 5.28 2.99
CA VAL A 70 0.45 4.02 2.29
C VAL A 70 -0.29 4.28 0.97
N VAL A 71 0.26 3.77 -0.14
CA VAL A 71 -0.21 4.07 -1.49
C VAL A 71 -0.38 2.79 -2.32
N CYS A 72 -1.50 2.68 -3.01
CA CYS A 72 -1.77 1.70 -4.06
C CYS A 72 -2.30 2.40 -5.31
N ASN A 73 -1.67 2.18 -6.47
CA ASN A 73 -2.10 2.73 -7.75
C ASN A 73 -2.03 1.65 -8.86
N PRO A 74 -2.81 0.56 -8.74
CA PRO A 74 -2.75 -0.55 -9.67
C PRO A 74 -3.52 -0.20 -10.95
N ARG A 75 -3.08 -0.74 -12.10
CA ARG A 75 -3.78 -0.57 -13.38
C ARG A 75 -5.10 -1.35 -13.47
N GLY A 76 -5.27 -2.39 -12.65
CA GLY A 76 -6.34 -3.38 -12.78
C GLY A 76 -6.01 -4.45 -13.82
N TYR A 77 -7.03 -5.23 -14.22
CA TYR A 77 -6.90 -6.26 -15.25
C TYR A 77 -7.24 -5.68 -16.62
N ALA A 78 -6.24 -5.61 -17.50
CA ALA A 78 -6.46 -5.14 -18.86
C ALA A 78 -6.88 -6.29 -19.79
N PRO A 79 -7.78 -6.05 -20.76
CA PRO A 79 -8.57 -4.83 -20.94
C PRO A 79 -9.89 -4.77 -20.14
N GLU A 80 -10.34 -5.87 -19.54
CA GLU A 80 -11.75 -6.05 -19.13
C GLU A 80 -12.13 -5.38 -17.80
N ALA A 81 -11.19 -5.21 -16.88
CA ALA A 81 -11.44 -4.69 -15.54
C ALA A 81 -10.29 -3.77 -15.08
N LEU A 82 -10.09 -2.69 -15.86
CA LEU A 82 -9.15 -1.62 -15.52
C LEU A 82 -9.64 -0.87 -14.27
N ASN A 83 -8.67 -0.44 -13.45
CA ASN A 83 -8.94 0.47 -12.35
C ASN A 83 -9.15 1.89 -12.91
N PRO A 84 -10.34 2.48 -12.79
CA PRO A 84 -10.62 3.82 -13.32
C PRO A 84 -9.82 4.91 -12.61
N ASP A 85 -9.37 4.66 -11.38
CA ASP A 85 -8.59 5.60 -10.57
C ASP A 85 -7.08 5.40 -10.76
N PHE A 86 -6.66 4.58 -11.72
CA PHE A 86 -5.25 4.43 -12.06
C PHE A 86 -4.71 5.73 -12.65
N ARG A 87 -3.66 6.26 -12.02
CA ARG A 87 -2.98 7.48 -12.47
C ARG A 87 -1.61 7.13 -13.05
N PRO A 88 -1.42 7.10 -14.37
CA PRO A 88 -0.16 6.64 -14.99
C PRO A 88 1.03 7.54 -14.67
N ASP A 89 0.79 8.85 -14.49
CA ASP A 89 1.84 9.86 -14.27
C ASP A 89 1.86 10.37 -12.82
N TRP A 90 1.39 9.56 -11.87
CA TRP A 90 1.25 10.02 -10.49
C TRP A 90 2.60 10.16 -9.79
N ILE A 91 2.92 11.40 -9.41
CA ILE A 91 4.03 11.72 -8.52
C ILE A 91 3.49 11.86 -7.09
N ILE A 92 4.07 11.12 -6.15
CA ILE A 92 3.78 11.24 -4.73
C ILE A 92 4.93 11.96 -4.01
N GLY A 93 4.59 12.99 -3.24
CA GLY A 93 5.50 13.57 -2.25
C GLY A 93 5.58 12.68 -1.01
N ILE A 94 6.77 12.64 -0.41
CA ILE A 94 7.07 11.92 0.83
C ILE A 94 7.74 12.83 1.84
#